data_AF-A0A6L7CKC9-F1
#
_entry.id   AF-A0A6L7CKC9-F1
#
_cell.length_a   1.000
_cell.length_b   1.000
_cell.length_c   1.000
_cell.angle_alpha   90.00
_cell.angle_beta   90.00
_cell.angle_gamma   90.00
#
_symmetry.space_group_name_H-M   'P 1'
#
loop_
_entity.id
_entity.type
_entity.pdbx_description
1 polymer ?
#
loop_
_entity_poly.entity_id
_entity_poly.type
_entity_poly.pdbx_seq_one_letter_code
_entity_poly.pdbx_strand_id
1 'polypeptide(L)'
;LDEPQYWKKYYRTGFNDSLLDIRYSLSDRIRYYWPHSRIKNSVETMMVNLEGVDIPLGMISQYLPKQFERIQSGELSAIPHQLIMDKIYDVLRAYRYGCAE
;
A
#
# COMPACT_ATOMS: atom_id res chain seq x y z
N LEU A 1 12.49 4.43 -12.44
CA LEU A 1 13.72 3.78 -12.94
C LEU A 1 14.79 4.84 -13.23
N ASP A 2 14.39 5.98 -13.80
CA ASP A 2 15.29 7.08 -14.19
C ASP A 2 15.99 7.78 -13.02
N GLU A 3 15.38 7.78 -11.84
CA GLU A 3 15.96 8.31 -10.60
C GLU A 3 16.25 7.14 -9.63
N PRO A 4 17.35 6.38 -9.77
CA PRO A 4 17.57 5.17 -8.98
C PRO A 4 18.33 5.40 -7.66
N GLN A 5 18.69 6.65 -7.32
CA GLN A 5 19.63 6.99 -6.25
C GLN A 5 19.27 6.43 -4.86
N TYR A 6 17.99 6.31 -4.53
CA TYR A 6 17.56 5.85 -3.20
C TYR A 6 17.51 4.32 -3.06
N TRP A 7 17.57 3.57 -4.16
CA TRP A 7 17.46 2.11 -4.15
C TRP A 7 18.60 1.35 -4.86
N LYS A 8 19.34 1.99 -5.78
CA LYS A 8 20.35 1.32 -6.64
C LYS A 8 21.41 0.53 -5.88
N LYS A 9 21.83 1.02 -4.71
CA LYS A 9 22.84 0.37 -3.86
C LYS A 9 22.29 -0.80 -3.02
N TYR A 10 20.97 -1.00 -3.00
CA TYR A 10 20.29 -2.02 -2.19
C TYR A 10 19.81 -3.21 -3.01
N TYR A 11 19.47 -2.98 -4.28
CA TYR A 11 18.74 -3.97 -5.09
C TYR A 11 19.62 -4.60 -6.17
N ARG A 12 19.17 -5.75 -6.67
CA ARG A 12 19.88 -6.56 -7.66
C ARG A 12 20.00 -5.84 -9.01
N THR A 13 21.04 -6.19 -9.77
CA THR A 13 21.38 -5.54 -11.05
C THR A 13 20.63 -6.10 -12.25
N GLY A 14 20.13 -7.35 -12.18
CA GLY A 14 19.28 -7.92 -13.22
C GLY A 14 17.99 -7.12 -13.36
N PHE A 15 17.57 -6.80 -14.60
CA PHE A 15 16.44 -5.91 -14.82
C PHE A 15 15.16 -6.40 -14.13
N ASN A 16 14.74 -7.64 -14.38
CA ASN A 16 13.55 -8.20 -13.74
C ASN A 16 13.70 -8.35 -12.22
N ASP A 17 14.88 -8.74 -11.75
CA ASP A 17 15.18 -8.85 -10.31
C ASP A 17 15.08 -7.50 -9.60
N SER A 18 15.56 -6.43 -10.25
CA SER A 18 15.45 -5.07 -9.74
C SER A 18 13.99 -4.62 -9.64
N LEU A 19 13.13 -5.04 -10.57
CA LEU A 19 11.70 -4.74 -10.51
C LEU A 19 11.00 -5.49 -9.38
N LEU A 20 11.38 -6.75 -9.15
CA LEU A 20 10.89 -7.51 -7.99
C LEU A 20 11.29 -6.83 -6.69
N ASP A 21 12.55 -6.38 -6.58
CA ASP A 21 13.04 -5.68 -5.38
C ASP A 21 12.36 -4.31 -5.19
N ILE A 22 12.17 -3.53 -6.26
CA ILE A 22 11.48 -2.24 -6.22
C ILE A 22 10.05 -2.39 -5.68
N ARG A 23 9.37 -3.49 -6.02
CA ARG A 23 7.96 -3.70 -5.65
C ARG A 23 7.77 -4.38 -4.30
N TYR A 24 8.61 -5.37 -3.97
CA TYR A 24 8.31 -6.32 -2.91
C TYR A 24 9.41 -6.45 -1.86
N SER A 25 10.57 -5.80 -2.02
CA SER A 25 11.62 -5.87 -1.00
C SER A 25 11.14 -5.26 0.31
N LEU A 26 11.36 -5.99 1.41
CA LEU A 26 11.10 -5.51 2.78
C LEU A 26 11.95 -4.30 3.17
N SER A 27 12.99 -3.97 2.39
CA SER A 27 13.77 -2.74 2.58
C SER A 27 12.98 -1.47 2.28
N ASP A 28 11.85 -1.58 1.57
CA ASP A 28 10.88 -0.51 1.31
C ASP A 28 11.52 0.78 0.76
N ARG A 29 12.48 0.65 -0.18
CA ARG A 29 13.17 1.84 -0.72
C ARG A 29 12.25 2.71 -1.57
N ILE A 30 11.06 2.23 -1.94
CA ILE A 30 10.03 3.01 -2.62
C ILE A 30 9.50 4.16 -1.75
N ARG A 31 9.59 4.08 -0.41
CA ARG A 31 9.11 5.16 0.49
C ARG A 31 9.68 6.54 0.20
N TYR A 32 10.91 6.60 -0.32
CA TYR A 32 11.57 7.86 -0.67
C TYR A 32 10.99 8.53 -1.93
N TYR A 33 10.13 7.83 -2.67
CA TYR A 33 9.55 8.29 -3.92
C TYR A 33 8.10 8.79 -3.76
N TRP A 34 7.42 8.54 -2.62
CA TRP A 34 6.09 9.11 -2.38
C TRP A 34 6.03 10.65 -2.48
N PRO A 35 7.06 11.41 -2.05
CA PRO A 35 7.07 12.87 -2.23
C PRO A 35 7.31 13.34 -3.67
N HIS A 36 7.71 12.45 -4.58
CA HIS A 36 8.01 12.82 -5.97
C HIS A 36 6.74 13.29 -6.68
N SER A 37 6.78 14.48 -7.31
CA SER A 37 5.60 15.17 -7.85
C SER A 37 4.75 14.31 -8.79
N ARG A 38 5.38 13.62 -9.74
CA ARG A 38 4.67 12.72 -10.67
C ARG A 38 3.93 11.59 -9.95
N ILE A 39 4.52 11.04 -8.89
CA ILE A 39 3.94 9.93 -8.12
C ILE A 39 2.78 10.47 -7.28
N LYS A 40 3.03 11.54 -6.50
CA LYS A 40 2.00 12.19 -5.69
C LYS A 40 0.77 12.55 -6.50
N ASN A 41 0.94 13.22 -7.65
CA ASN A 41 -0.18 13.62 -8.50
C ASN A 41 -0.94 12.41 -9.06
N SER A 42 -0.23 11.36 -9.50
CA SER A 42 -0.88 10.16 -10.03
C SER A 42 -1.66 9.39 -8.96
N VAL A 43 -1.16 9.35 -7.72
CA VAL A 43 -1.84 8.72 -6.59
C VAL A 43 -3.08 9.52 -6.23
N GLU A 44 -2.99 10.85 -6.18
CA GLU A 44 -4.16 11.71 -5.93
C GLU A 44 -5.26 11.51 -6.97
N THR A 45 -4.91 11.50 -8.27
CA THR A 45 -5.87 11.18 -9.34
C THR A 45 -6.50 9.81 -9.14
N MET A 46 -5.72 8.79 -8.75
CA MET A 46 -6.24 7.46 -8.46
C MET A 46 -7.21 7.46 -7.27
N MET A 47 -6.89 8.18 -6.19
CA MET A 47 -7.75 8.28 -5.01
C MET A 47 -9.10 8.92 -5.37
N VAL A 48 -9.09 10.05 -6.07
CA VAL A 48 -10.31 10.72 -6.54
C VAL A 48 -11.15 9.82 -7.45
N ASN A 49 -10.51 9.08 -8.37
CA ASN A 49 -11.23 8.16 -9.25
C ASN A 49 -11.90 7.02 -8.47
N LEU A 50 -11.23 6.47 -7.45
CA LEU A 50 -11.75 5.38 -6.64
C LEU A 50 -12.82 5.84 -5.66
N GLU A 51 -12.80 7.11 -5.23
CA GLU A 51 -13.86 7.70 -4.41
C GLU A 51 -15.15 7.95 -5.20
N GLY A 52 -15.05 8.09 -6.53
CA GLY A 52 -16.19 8.26 -7.44
C GLY A 52 -16.92 6.98 -7.85
N VAL A 53 -16.52 5.81 -7.33
CA VAL A 53 -17.09 4.51 -7.71
C VAL A 53 -17.22 3.58 -6.51
N ASP A 54 -18.29 2.78 -6.50
CA ASP A 54 -18.42 1.69 -5.54
C ASP A 54 -17.49 0.53 -5.90
N ILE A 55 -16.50 0.25 -5.04
CA ILE A 55 -15.54 -0.84 -5.26
C ILE A 55 -16.25 -2.18 -4.97
N PRO A 56 -16.34 -3.11 -5.95
CA PRO A 56 -17.00 -4.39 -5.73
C PRO A 56 -16.33 -5.20 -4.61
N LEU A 57 -17.13 -5.79 -3.72
CA LEU A 57 -16.62 -6.58 -2.60
C LEU A 57 -15.72 -7.74 -3.04
N GLY A 58 -16.00 -8.36 -4.19
CA GLY A 58 -15.13 -9.40 -4.76
C GLY A 58 -13.72 -8.89 -5.09
N MET A 59 -13.58 -7.62 -5.49
CA MET A 59 -12.25 -7.02 -5.72
C MET A 59 -11.52 -6.77 -4.40
N ILE A 60 -12.23 -6.31 -3.37
CA ILE A 60 -11.63 -6.13 -2.05
C ILE A 60 -11.20 -7.48 -1.47
N SER A 61 -12.02 -8.52 -1.60
CA SER A 61 -11.68 -9.90 -1.22
C SER A 61 -10.39 -10.38 -1.91
N GLN A 62 -10.26 -10.11 -3.22
CA GLN A 62 -9.10 -10.53 -4.02
C GLN A 62 -7.80 -9.80 -3.67
N TYR A 63 -7.84 -8.49 -3.43
CA TYR A 63 -6.64 -7.65 -3.31
C TYR A 63 -6.35 -7.17 -1.88
N LEU A 64 -7.36 -7.10 -1.02
CA LEU A 64 -7.30 -6.60 0.37
C LEU A 64 -8.10 -7.53 1.32
N PRO A 65 -7.75 -8.84 1.39
CA PRO A 65 -8.57 -9.85 2.06
C PRO A 65 -8.87 -9.55 3.53
N LYS A 66 -7.88 -9.06 4.29
CA LYS A 66 -8.09 -8.69 5.72
C LYS A 66 -8.99 -7.48 5.91
N GLN A 67 -9.05 -6.57 4.92
CA GLN A 67 -9.96 -5.43 4.95
C GLN A 67 -11.37 -5.90 4.57
N PHE A 68 -11.48 -6.83 3.63
CA PHE A 68 -12.76 -7.47 3.29
C PHE A 68 -13.38 -8.18 4.49
N GLU A 69 -12.62 -8.94 5.27
CA GLU A 69 -13.10 -9.58 6.51
C GLU A 69 -13.72 -8.55 7.48
N ARG A 70 -13.07 -7.39 7.65
CA ARG A 70 -13.58 -6.29 8.51
C ARG A 70 -14.79 -5.58 7.93
N ILE A 71 -14.88 -5.49 6.60
CA ILE A 71 -16.08 -4.98 5.94
C ILE A 71 -17.24 -5.95 6.16
N GLN A 72 -17.00 -7.26 6.05
CA GLN A 72 -18.01 -8.28 6.31
C GLN A 72 -18.51 -8.28 7.75
N SER A 73 -17.64 -8.01 8.73
CA SER A 73 -18.05 -7.87 10.13
C SER A 73 -18.64 -6.49 10.48
N GLY A 74 -18.68 -5.55 9.53
CA GLY A 74 -19.23 -4.20 9.73
C GLY A 74 -18.28 -3.23 10.46
N GLU A 75 -17.01 -3.60 10.66
CA GLU A 75 -15.98 -2.81 11.34
C GLU A 75 -15.28 -1.79 10.42
N LEU A 76 -15.42 -1.94 9.09
CA LEU A 76 -14.73 -1.11 8.09
C LEU A 76 -15.66 -0.81 6.91
N SER A 77 -15.54 0.41 6.35
CA SER A 77 -16.21 0.80 5.09
C SER A 77 -15.29 0.60 3.88
N ALA A 78 -15.85 0.33 2.70
CA ALA A 78 -15.13 0.20 1.43
C ALA A 78 -14.59 1.53 0.84
N ILE A 79 -14.23 2.50 1.69
CA ILE A 79 -13.68 3.80 1.29
C ILE A 79 -12.15 3.66 1.08
N PRO A 80 -11.57 4.09 -0.06
CA PRO A 80 -10.15 3.93 -0.36
C PRO A 80 -9.21 4.39 0.76
N HIS A 81 -9.48 5.57 1.33
CA HIS A 81 -8.68 6.10 2.44
C HIS A 81 -8.72 5.17 3.67
N GLN A 82 -9.89 4.66 4.05
CA GLN A 82 -10.07 3.75 5.19
C GLN A 82 -9.36 2.40 4.96
N LEU A 83 -9.36 1.90 3.72
CA LEU A 83 -8.64 0.69 3.35
C LEU A 83 -7.12 0.85 3.55
N ILE A 84 -6.56 2.00 3.17
CA ILE A 84 -5.13 2.31 3.40
C ILE A 84 -4.85 2.41 4.91
N MET A 85 -5.69 3.12 5.66
CA MET A 85 -5.53 3.25 7.11
C MET A 85 -5.56 1.88 7.80
N ASP A 86 -6.50 1.01 7.44
CA ASP A 86 -6.59 -0.32 8.05
C ASP A 86 -5.37 -1.21 7.74
N LYS A 87 -4.76 -1.08 6.56
CA LYS A 87 -3.48 -1.73 6.25
C LYS A 87 -2.34 -1.26 7.16
N ILE A 88 -2.31 0.02 7.50
CA ILE A 88 -1.32 0.57 8.45
C ILE A 88 -1.65 0.11 9.87
N TYR A 89 -2.93 0.12 10.25
CA TYR A 89 -3.40 -0.32 11.56
C TYR A 89 -3.08 -1.78 11.83
N ASP A 90 -3.04 -2.65 10.82
CA ASP A 90 -2.58 -4.02 10.99
C ASP A 90 -1.17 -4.12 11.57
N VAL A 91 -0.24 -3.28 11.10
CA VAL A 91 1.11 -3.21 11.67
C VAL A 91 1.05 -2.67 13.09
N LEU A 92 0.32 -1.58 13.32
CA LEU A 92 0.22 -0.96 14.64
C LEU A 92 -0.48 -1.87 15.69
N ARG A 93 -1.44 -2.69 15.29
CA ARG A 93 -2.12 -3.66 16.16
C ARG A 93 -1.16 -4.71 16.70
N ALA A 94 -0.17 -5.13 15.90
CA ALA A 94 0.86 -6.05 16.37
C ALA A 94 1.77 -5.41 17.43
N TYR A 95 2.16 -4.14 17.25
CA TYR A 95 2.87 -3.39 18.29
C TYR A 95 2.01 -3.22 19.54
N ARG A 96 0.75 -2.83 19.38
CA ARG A 96 -0.20 -2.68 20.51
C ARG A 96 -0.32 -3.97 21.30
N TYR A 97 -0.44 -5.13 20.64
CA TYR A 97 -0.52 -6.42 21.32
C TYR A 97 0.70 -6.70 22.22
N GLY A 98 1.90 -6.29 21.80
CA GLY A 98 3.11 -6.45 22.61
C GLY A 98 3.31 -5.37 23.68
N CYS A 99 2.58 -4.26 23.63
CA CYS A 99 2.80 -3.09 24.49
C CYS A 99 1.63 -2.74 25.41
N ALA A 100 0.42 -3.25 25.17
CA ALA A 100 -0.77 -2.97 25.95
C ALA A 100 -1.26 -4.24 26.65
N GLU A 101 -1.51 -4.12 27.95
CA GLU A 101 -2.08 -5.16 28.84
C GLU A 101 -3.60 -5.30 28.66
#